data_AF-A0A0C9VZ75-F1
#
_entry.id   AF-A0A0C9VZ75-F1
#
_cell.length_a   1.000
_cell.length_b   1.000
_cell.length_c   1.000
_cell.angle_alpha   90.00
_cell.angle_beta   90.00
_cell.angle_gamma   90.00
#
_symmetry.space_group_name_H-M   'P 1'
#
loop_
_entity.id
_entity.type
_entity.pdbx_description
1 polymer ?
#
loop_
_entity_poly.entity_id
_entity_poly.type
_entity_poly.pdbx_seq_one_letter_code
_entity_poly.pdbx_strand_id
1 'polypeptide(L)'
;MHASRKFIDLILQSSSKWANWDPPMALEVGDYGLVDPQSGIFERKGNVFTDKFRKTLADLDPLLRIDLTNDAVNGQIEQDIVIASTGVKRSSFTVTPELDVPSVATVALKGEWQFPRHRRGALLVMHKPRQTYLASTDALDTLTRVPKLKDYHFVTSVMSCPAYTLYLSDKSGESISLALTAQAPALAAAGVAVGGDLGFSWATNSQSSFLRRAVDAAGEYSFVPLFSLKRIRLEWWRRFRGDGTPHDLPDFDPWVDSIALWEPLDEDGEADPFCDEVSTLFSGRHSGVLLFPLDQ
;
A
#
# COMPACT_ATOMS: atom_id res chain seq x y z
N MET A 1 16.48 0.70 -12.49
CA MET A 1 15.51 -0.42 -12.44
C MET A 1 14.89 -0.47 -11.05
N HIS A 2 13.71 0.11 -10.91
CA HIS A 2 13.02 0.25 -9.62
C HIS A 2 11.85 -0.75 -9.54
N ALA A 3 12.18 -2.04 -9.39
CA ALA A 3 11.18 -3.11 -9.33
C ALA A 3 10.13 -2.89 -8.23
N SER A 4 10.54 -2.36 -7.07
CA SER A 4 9.63 -1.95 -6.00
C SER A 4 8.63 -0.91 -6.48
N ARG A 5 9.10 0.17 -7.12
CA ARG A 5 8.27 1.27 -7.60
C ARG A 5 7.24 0.79 -8.62
N LYS A 6 7.67 -0.02 -9.61
CA LYS A 6 6.74 -0.59 -10.60
C LYS A 6 5.71 -1.52 -9.97
N PHE A 7 6.11 -2.36 -9.03
CA PHE A 7 5.18 -3.24 -8.33
C PHE A 7 4.14 -2.42 -7.53
N ILE A 8 4.59 -1.43 -6.76
CA ILE A 8 3.74 -0.57 -5.95
C ILE A 8 2.74 0.18 -6.84
N ASP A 9 3.20 0.75 -7.96
CA ASP A 9 2.38 1.44 -8.94
C ASP A 9 1.25 0.55 -9.49
N LEU A 10 1.59 -0.66 -9.93
CA LEU A 10 0.62 -1.61 -10.49
C LEU A 10 -0.42 -2.06 -9.45
N ILE A 11 -0.01 -2.30 -8.21
CA ILE A 11 -0.94 -2.66 -7.13
C ILE A 11 -1.81 -1.46 -6.71
N LEU A 12 -1.23 -0.26 -6.65
CA LEU A 12 -1.96 0.97 -6.33
C LEU A 12 -3.06 1.24 -7.36
N GLN A 13 -2.76 1.11 -8.65
CA GLN A 13 -3.75 1.23 -9.73
C GLN A 13 -4.88 0.19 -9.62
N SER A 14 -4.58 -1.00 -9.11
CA SER A 14 -5.53 -2.12 -9.05
C SER A 14 -6.37 -2.15 -7.78
N SER A 15 -5.88 -1.58 -6.69
CA SER A 15 -6.50 -1.67 -5.35
C SER A 15 -6.81 -0.33 -4.70
N SER A 16 -6.31 0.77 -5.23
CA SER A 16 -6.28 2.09 -4.56
C SER A 16 -5.57 2.07 -3.20
N LYS A 17 -4.71 1.06 -2.95
CA LYS A 17 -3.90 0.91 -1.74
C LYS A 17 -2.42 0.80 -2.09
N TRP A 18 -1.58 1.32 -1.21
CA TRP A 18 -0.15 1.23 -1.35
C TRP A 18 0.32 -0.17 -0.97
N ALA A 19 1.20 -0.73 -1.78
CA ALA A 19 1.84 -2.00 -1.45
C ALA A 19 3.11 -1.76 -0.62
N ASN A 20 3.30 -2.58 0.40
CA ASN A 20 4.56 -2.66 1.10
C ASN A 20 5.47 -3.64 0.38
N TRP A 21 6.58 -3.15 -0.18
CA TRP A 21 7.57 -3.98 -0.85
C TRP A 21 8.34 -4.91 0.11
N ASP A 22 8.34 -4.59 1.39
CA ASP A 22 8.92 -5.40 2.47
C ASP A 22 7.89 -5.64 3.60
N PRO A 23 6.90 -6.52 3.39
CA PRO A 23 5.82 -6.76 4.36
C PRO A 23 6.23 -7.11 5.80
N PRO A 24 7.39 -7.75 6.09
CA PRO A 24 7.87 -7.93 7.46
C PRO A 24 8.20 -6.61 8.19
N MET A 25 8.40 -5.51 7.46
CA MET A 25 8.56 -4.19 8.07
C MET A 25 7.23 -3.75 8.69
N ALA A 26 7.22 -3.63 10.01
CA ALA A 26 6.03 -3.23 10.76
C ALA A 26 5.65 -1.78 10.44
N LEU A 27 4.57 -1.63 9.67
CA LEU A 27 3.82 -0.39 9.49
C LEU A 27 2.59 -0.43 10.37
N GLU A 28 2.33 0.67 11.06
CA GLU A 28 1.22 0.81 11.98
C GLU A 28 0.32 1.97 11.58
N VAL A 29 -0.95 1.87 11.98
CA VAL A 29 -1.88 2.99 11.84
C VAL A 29 -1.35 4.19 12.65
N GLY A 30 -1.39 5.37 12.05
CA GLY A 30 -0.83 6.59 12.63
C GLY A 30 0.65 6.82 12.32
N ASP A 31 1.33 5.90 11.65
CA ASP A 31 2.67 6.15 11.14
C ASP A 31 2.63 7.32 10.14
N TYR A 32 3.60 8.23 10.24
CA TYR A 32 3.77 9.34 9.30
C TYR A 32 5.18 9.37 8.73
N GLY A 33 5.29 9.83 7.49
CA GLY A 33 6.54 9.74 6.74
C GLY A 33 6.47 10.31 5.34
N LEU A 34 7.50 10.00 4.55
CA LEU A 34 7.62 10.42 3.15
C LEU A 34 7.62 9.19 2.24
N VAL A 35 7.13 9.32 1.02
CA VAL A 35 7.31 8.29 0.00
C VAL A 35 8.54 8.66 -0.81
N ASP A 36 9.53 7.76 -0.87
CA ASP A 36 10.68 7.96 -1.74
C ASP A 36 10.23 7.90 -3.21
N PRO A 37 10.39 8.98 -4.00
CA PRO A 37 9.94 9.00 -5.39
C PRO A 37 10.70 8.02 -6.28
N GLN A 38 11.91 7.58 -5.90
CA GLN A 38 12.69 6.64 -6.71
C GLN A 38 12.27 5.19 -6.49
N SER A 39 12.15 4.75 -5.23
CA SER A 39 11.78 3.36 -4.91
C SER A 39 10.28 3.14 -4.70
N GLY A 40 9.51 4.19 -4.48
CA GLY A 40 8.10 4.14 -4.07
C GLY A 40 7.87 3.70 -2.63
N ILE A 41 8.93 3.45 -1.85
CA ILE A 41 8.84 2.94 -0.48
C ILE A 41 8.45 4.07 0.47
N PHE A 42 7.55 3.78 1.41
CA PHE A 42 7.20 4.68 2.50
C PHE A 42 8.28 4.65 3.60
N GLU A 43 8.91 5.80 3.83
CA GLU A 43 9.90 6.01 4.87
C GLU A 43 9.25 6.58 6.14
N ARG A 44 8.99 5.70 7.11
CA ARG A 44 8.47 6.09 8.42
C ARG A 44 9.41 7.08 9.13
N LYS A 45 8.88 8.21 9.58
CA LYS A 45 9.58 9.20 10.43
C LYS A 45 9.11 9.15 11.89
N GLY A 46 7.89 8.72 12.14
CA GLY A 46 7.35 8.53 13.49
C GLY A 46 5.92 8.02 13.45
N ASN A 47 5.25 8.01 14.60
CA ASN A 47 3.84 7.65 14.75
C ASN A 47 3.13 8.67 15.63
N VAL A 48 1.96 9.12 15.20
CA VAL A 48 1.20 10.20 15.87
C VAL A 48 0.70 9.81 17.26
N PHE A 49 0.54 8.52 17.54
CA PHE A 49 0.07 8.02 18.83
C PHE A 49 1.17 7.94 19.89
N THR A 50 2.43 8.18 19.53
CA THR A 50 3.55 8.07 20.47
C THR A 50 3.66 9.25 21.43
N ASP A 51 4.08 8.99 22.67
CA ASP A 51 4.34 10.04 23.67
C ASP A 51 5.37 11.07 23.18
N LYS A 52 6.34 10.63 22.38
CA LYS A 52 7.34 11.51 21.77
C LYS A 52 6.67 12.55 20.85
N PHE A 53 5.70 12.11 20.05
CA PHE A 53 4.97 12.99 19.16
C PHE A 53 4.09 13.96 19.94
N ARG A 54 3.36 13.47 20.97
CA ARG A 54 2.54 14.32 21.85
C ARG A 54 3.35 15.41 22.54
N LYS A 55 4.55 15.08 23.05
CA LYS A 55 5.48 16.07 23.62
C LYS A 55 5.90 17.11 22.59
N THR A 56 6.28 16.66 21.39
CA THR A 56 6.67 17.54 20.28
C THR A 56 5.54 18.50 19.89
N LEU A 57 4.28 18.04 19.90
CA LEU A 57 3.13 18.89 19.64
C LEU A 57 2.89 19.91 20.75
N ALA A 58 2.96 19.50 22.01
CA ALA A 58 2.78 20.39 23.16
C ALA A 58 3.85 21.49 23.21
N ASP A 59 5.09 21.17 22.81
CA ASP A 59 6.19 22.14 22.69
C ASP A 59 5.98 23.14 21.54
N LEU A 60 5.29 22.71 20.46
CA LEU A 60 4.99 23.57 19.31
C LEU A 60 3.82 24.51 19.59
N ASP A 61 2.78 24.01 20.23
CA ASP A 61 1.61 24.79 20.61
C ASP A 61 0.91 24.14 21.81
N PRO A 62 0.98 24.75 23.01
CA PRO A 62 0.31 24.25 24.21
C PRO A 62 -1.23 24.17 24.09
N LEU A 63 -1.82 24.88 23.12
CA LEU A 63 -3.26 24.86 22.83
C LEU A 63 -3.66 23.66 21.95
N LEU A 64 -2.70 23.02 21.27
CA LEU A 64 -2.91 21.76 20.54
C LEU A 64 -2.90 20.58 21.52
N ARG A 65 -3.92 20.53 22.38
CA ARG A 65 -4.23 19.33 23.17
C ARG A 65 -4.91 18.31 22.29
N ILE A 66 -4.11 17.51 21.59
CA ILE A 66 -4.65 16.42 20.78
C ILE A 66 -4.79 15.19 21.67
N ASP A 67 -6.02 14.77 21.91
CA ASP A 67 -6.27 13.45 22.49
C ASP A 67 -6.09 12.39 21.39
N LEU A 68 -4.83 12.04 21.14
CA LEU A 68 -4.46 10.97 20.22
C LEU A 68 -4.51 9.64 20.99
N THR A 69 -5.61 9.33 21.66
CA THR A 69 -5.85 7.94 22.09
C THR A 69 -5.81 7.03 20.87
N ASN A 70 -5.32 5.81 21.06
CA ASN A 70 -5.15 4.86 19.96
C ASN A 70 -6.53 4.48 19.40
N ASP A 71 -7.01 5.25 18.43
CA ASP A 71 -8.29 5.05 17.74
C ASP A 71 -8.18 4.00 16.62
N ALA A 72 -7.08 3.23 16.60
CA ALA A 72 -6.92 2.13 15.67
C ALA A 72 -7.88 1.00 16.05
N VAL A 73 -8.81 0.69 15.15
CA VAL A 73 -9.74 -0.41 15.28
C VAL A 73 -9.30 -1.56 14.40
N ASN A 74 -9.27 -2.75 14.98
CA ASN A 74 -9.08 -4.00 14.25
C ASN A 74 -10.42 -4.40 13.62
N GLY A 75 -10.44 -4.49 12.30
CA GLY A 75 -11.54 -5.04 11.53
C GLY A 75 -11.65 -6.56 11.69
N GLN A 76 -12.63 -7.12 10.98
CA GLN A 76 -12.82 -8.56 10.91
C GLN A 76 -11.71 -9.22 10.09
N ILE A 77 -11.49 -10.51 10.33
CA ILE A 77 -10.63 -11.34 9.49
C ILE A 77 -11.37 -11.58 8.18
N GLU A 78 -10.75 -11.22 7.07
CA GLU A 78 -11.31 -11.39 5.73
C GLU A 78 -10.93 -12.76 5.15
N GLN A 79 -11.57 -13.12 4.05
CA GLN A 79 -11.15 -14.26 3.23
C GLN A 79 -9.87 -13.92 2.48
N ASP A 80 -9.26 -14.92 1.86
CA ASP A 80 -8.04 -14.72 1.06
C ASP A 80 -8.25 -13.66 -0.03
N ILE A 81 -7.37 -12.66 -0.04
CA ILE A 81 -7.41 -11.56 -0.99
C ILE A 81 -6.36 -11.79 -2.06
N VAL A 82 -6.75 -11.57 -3.31
CA VAL A 82 -5.83 -11.57 -4.45
C VAL A 82 -6.02 -10.30 -5.25
N ILE A 83 -4.94 -9.54 -5.39
CA ILE A 83 -4.86 -8.35 -6.23
C ILE A 83 -3.90 -8.64 -7.36
N ALA A 84 -4.37 -8.47 -8.59
CA ALA A 84 -3.56 -8.67 -9.78
C ALA A 84 -3.66 -7.41 -10.66
N SER A 85 -2.54 -7.03 -11.28
CA SER A 85 -2.54 -5.89 -12.18
C SER A 85 -3.28 -6.18 -13.48
N THR A 86 -3.66 -5.11 -14.17
CA THR A 86 -4.29 -5.18 -15.50
C THR A 86 -3.50 -6.10 -16.45
N GLY A 87 -4.21 -7.02 -17.11
CA GLY A 87 -3.63 -7.95 -18.09
C GLY A 87 -3.16 -9.29 -17.51
N VAL A 88 -3.03 -9.42 -16.19
CA VAL A 88 -2.80 -10.72 -15.55
C VAL A 88 -4.10 -11.52 -15.58
N LYS A 89 -4.04 -12.74 -16.14
CA LYS A 89 -5.20 -13.63 -16.26
C LYS A 89 -5.09 -14.77 -15.26
N ARG A 90 -6.17 -15.02 -14.52
CA ARG A 90 -6.28 -16.20 -13.65
C ARG A 90 -6.77 -17.39 -14.47
N SER A 91 -5.97 -18.45 -14.57
CA SER A 91 -6.35 -19.67 -15.31
C SER A 91 -7.09 -20.67 -14.42
N SER A 92 -6.75 -20.74 -13.12
CA SER A 92 -7.47 -21.54 -12.13
C SER A 92 -7.31 -20.96 -10.72
N PHE A 93 -8.32 -21.11 -9.87
CA PHE A 93 -8.25 -20.74 -8.45
C PHE A 93 -9.21 -21.61 -7.65
N THR A 94 -8.68 -22.29 -6.63
CA THR A 94 -9.45 -23.15 -5.73
C THR A 94 -9.08 -22.77 -4.30
N VAL A 95 -10.09 -22.34 -3.54
CA VAL A 95 -10.02 -22.22 -2.08
C VAL A 95 -10.70 -23.47 -1.54
N THR A 96 -9.94 -24.35 -0.90
CA THR A 96 -10.50 -25.55 -0.29
C THR A 96 -10.90 -25.22 1.14
N PRO A 97 -12.16 -25.40 1.55
CA PRO A 97 -12.52 -25.30 2.95
C PRO A 97 -11.72 -26.34 3.75
N GLU A 98 -11.29 -25.96 4.95
CA GLU A 98 -10.57 -26.82 5.90
C GLU A 98 -11.38 -28.12 6.13
N LEU A 99 -10.95 -29.20 5.48
CA LEU A 99 -11.50 -30.54 5.68
C LEU A 99 -10.57 -31.25 6.66
N ASP A 100 -11.12 -31.65 7.80
CA ASP A 100 -10.49 -32.44 8.87
C ASP A 100 -10.16 -33.87 8.39
N VAL A 101 -9.25 -34.00 7.42
CA VAL A 101 -8.73 -35.29 6.94
C VAL A 101 -7.26 -35.41 7.36
N PRO A 102 -6.91 -36.18 8.40
CA PRO A 102 -5.60 -36.12 9.07
C PRO A 102 -4.38 -36.65 8.28
N SER A 103 -4.48 -36.92 6.98
CA SER A 103 -3.42 -37.64 6.24
C SER A 103 -3.02 -37.06 4.89
N VAL A 104 -3.63 -35.96 4.44
CA VAL A 104 -3.28 -35.29 3.17
C VAL A 104 -2.98 -33.83 3.47
N ALA A 105 -1.93 -33.27 2.87
CA ALA A 105 -1.63 -31.84 3.00
C ALA A 105 -2.86 -31.02 2.57
N THR A 106 -3.51 -30.35 3.52
CA THR A 106 -4.70 -29.53 3.25
C THR A 106 -4.25 -28.27 2.53
N VAL A 107 -4.76 -28.07 1.31
CA VAL A 107 -4.44 -26.89 0.51
C VAL A 107 -5.36 -25.76 0.95
N ALA A 108 -4.83 -24.74 1.63
CA ALA A 108 -5.60 -23.58 2.06
C ALA A 108 -5.95 -22.67 0.87
N LEU A 109 -4.99 -22.45 -0.04
CA LEU A 109 -5.17 -21.64 -1.24
C LEU A 109 -4.41 -22.28 -2.40
N LYS A 110 -5.02 -22.33 -3.59
CA LYS A 110 -4.30 -22.67 -4.83
C LYS A 110 -4.78 -21.79 -5.97
N GLY A 111 -3.85 -21.29 -6.76
CA GLY A 111 -4.18 -20.60 -8.00
C GLY A 111 -3.06 -20.64 -9.02
N GLU A 112 -3.43 -20.30 -10.24
CA GLU A 112 -2.51 -20.12 -11.35
C GLU A 112 -2.85 -18.83 -12.10
N TRP A 113 -1.80 -18.08 -12.42
CA TRP A 113 -1.87 -16.79 -13.09
C TRP A 113 -0.93 -16.73 -14.26
N GLN A 114 -1.44 -16.24 -15.38
CA GLN A 114 -0.74 -15.99 -16.62
C GLN A 114 -0.46 -14.50 -16.76
N PHE A 115 0.81 -14.15 -16.95
CA PHE A 115 1.26 -12.76 -17.09
C PHE A 115 1.29 -12.34 -18.57
N PRO A 116 1.12 -11.03 -18.85
CA PRO A 116 1.22 -10.52 -20.21
C PRO A 116 2.66 -10.62 -20.73
N ARG A 117 2.81 -10.81 -22.04
CA ARG A 117 4.11 -10.69 -22.73
C ARG A 117 4.47 -9.22 -22.95
N HIS A 118 5.76 -8.90 -22.91
CA HIS A 118 6.33 -7.58 -23.17
C HIS A 118 5.96 -6.48 -22.18
N ARG A 119 5.12 -6.77 -21.18
CA ARG A 119 4.73 -5.85 -20.10
C ARG A 119 4.86 -6.53 -18.76
N ARG A 120 5.08 -5.75 -17.71
CA ARG A 120 5.05 -6.24 -16.34
C ARG A 120 3.63 -6.37 -15.85
N GLY A 121 3.40 -7.44 -15.11
CA GLY A 121 2.23 -7.62 -14.28
C GLY A 121 2.66 -7.84 -12.84
N ALA A 122 1.80 -7.43 -11.91
CA ALA A 122 1.99 -7.61 -10.48
C ALA A 122 0.89 -8.52 -9.93
N LEU A 123 1.25 -9.31 -8.92
CA LEU A 123 0.32 -10.13 -8.14
C LEU A 123 0.66 -9.99 -6.66
N LEU A 124 -0.37 -9.75 -5.86
CA LEU A 124 -0.34 -9.86 -4.41
C LEU A 124 -1.42 -10.84 -3.97
N VAL A 125 -1.01 -11.83 -3.18
CA VAL A 125 -1.91 -12.77 -2.50
C VAL A 125 -1.71 -12.63 -1.00
N MET A 126 -2.80 -12.50 -0.25
CA MET A 126 -2.81 -12.44 1.21
C MET A 126 -3.76 -13.51 1.75
N HIS A 127 -3.27 -14.35 2.66
CA HIS A 127 -4.08 -15.36 3.32
C HIS A 127 -4.75 -14.78 4.55
N LYS A 128 -6.08 -14.90 4.66
CA LYS A 128 -6.91 -14.42 5.79
C LYS A 128 -6.45 -13.06 6.36
N PRO A 129 -6.36 -11.99 5.55
CA PRO A 129 -5.88 -10.70 6.04
C PRO A 129 -6.88 -10.07 7.01
N ARG A 130 -6.37 -9.17 7.86
CA ARG A 130 -7.15 -8.34 8.78
C ARG A 130 -6.75 -6.89 8.60
N GLN A 131 -7.74 -6.04 8.34
CA GLN A 131 -7.54 -4.60 8.25
C GLN A 131 -7.53 -3.96 9.64
N THR A 132 -6.58 -3.09 9.91
CA THR A 132 -6.59 -2.16 11.04
C THR A 132 -6.69 -0.74 10.48
N TYR A 133 -7.53 0.12 11.06
CA TYR A 133 -7.80 1.45 10.51
C TYR A 133 -8.15 2.47 11.61
N LEU A 134 -8.01 3.76 11.29
CA LEU A 134 -8.45 4.85 12.17
C LEU A 134 -9.97 4.94 12.20
N ALA A 135 -10.58 4.80 13.37
CA ALA A 135 -12.02 4.90 13.53
C ALA A 135 -12.54 6.35 13.53
N SER A 136 -11.80 7.28 14.15
CA SER A 136 -12.16 8.70 14.18
C SER A 136 -11.29 9.53 13.24
N THR A 137 -11.92 10.48 12.57
CA THR A 137 -11.24 11.54 11.81
C THR A 137 -10.83 12.72 12.69
N ASP A 138 -11.29 12.83 13.94
CA ASP A 138 -11.00 13.97 14.83
C ASP A 138 -9.49 14.14 15.07
N ALA A 139 -8.79 13.01 15.23
CA ALA A 139 -7.34 12.97 15.32
C ALA A 139 -6.70 13.56 14.05
N LEU A 140 -7.18 13.17 12.88
CA LEU A 140 -6.72 13.68 11.58
C LEU A 140 -7.04 15.18 11.44
N ASP A 141 -8.23 15.64 11.78
CA ASP A 141 -8.60 17.05 11.69
C ASP A 141 -7.70 17.93 12.54
N THR A 142 -7.32 17.48 13.72
CA THR A 142 -6.41 18.24 14.59
C THR A 142 -4.99 18.30 14.01
N LEU A 143 -4.52 17.22 13.37
CA LEU A 143 -3.20 17.19 12.72
C LEU A 143 -3.10 18.20 11.56
N THR A 144 -4.21 18.60 10.93
CA THR A 144 -4.20 19.63 9.87
C THR A 144 -3.74 20.99 10.36
N ARG A 145 -3.86 21.25 11.67
CA ARG A 145 -3.44 22.51 12.31
C ARG A 145 -1.94 22.60 12.52
N VAL A 146 -1.20 21.52 12.30
CA VAL A 146 0.26 21.44 12.53
C VAL A 146 0.99 21.70 11.21
N PRO A 147 1.60 22.88 10.99
CA PRO A 147 2.16 23.23 9.68
C PRO A 147 3.31 22.32 9.24
N LYS A 148 4.08 21.81 10.21
CA LYS A 148 5.20 20.87 9.97
C LYS A 148 4.76 19.52 9.41
N LEU A 149 3.47 19.21 9.43
CA LEU A 149 2.92 17.94 8.98
C LEU A 149 2.37 17.96 7.54
N LYS A 150 2.30 19.14 6.92
CA LYS A 150 1.65 19.33 5.61
C LYS A 150 2.32 18.55 4.48
N ASP A 151 3.61 18.28 4.61
CA ASP A 151 4.39 17.56 3.59
C ASP A 151 4.50 16.06 3.86
N TYR A 152 3.94 15.57 4.98
CA TYR A 152 3.97 14.14 5.32
C TYR A 152 2.72 13.40 4.85
N HIS A 153 2.93 12.11 4.58
CA HIS A 153 1.89 11.12 4.39
C HIS A 153 1.62 10.38 5.69
N PHE A 154 0.37 9.99 5.90
CA PHE A 154 -0.12 9.34 7.11
C PHE A 154 -0.75 8.00 6.77
N VAL A 155 -0.32 6.95 7.46
CA VAL A 155 -0.90 5.62 7.37
C VAL A 155 -2.22 5.61 8.12
N THR A 156 -3.33 5.62 7.39
CA THR A 156 -4.68 5.62 7.97
C THR A 156 -5.27 4.23 8.14
N SER A 157 -4.73 3.26 7.39
CA SER A 157 -5.10 1.86 7.50
C SER A 157 -3.97 0.95 7.02
N VAL A 158 -3.85 -0.21 7.64
CA VAL A 158 -2.95 -1.30 7.26
C VAL A 158 -3.74 -2.59 7.09
N MET A 159 -3.31 -3.46 6.19
CA MET A 159 -3.80 -4.84 6.11
C MET A 159 -2.68 -5.77 6.53
N SER A 160 -2.89 -6.44 7.65
CA SER A 160 -1.99 -7.42 8.20
C SER A 160 -2.42 -8.83 7.80
N CYS A 161 -1.49 -9.78 7.66
CA CYS A 161 -1.84 -11.17 7.38
C CYS A 161 -0.77 -12.16 7.88
N PRO A 162 -1.16 -13.41 8.15
CA PRO A 162 -0.24 -14.49 8.50
C PRO A 162 0.61 -15.02 7.34
N ALA A 163 0.15 -14.88 6.10
CA ALA A 163 0.92 -15.32 4.94
C ALA A 163 0.64 -14.45 3.73
N TYR A 164 1.68 -14.18 2.95
CA TYR A 164 1.57 -13.40 1.72
C TYR A 164 2.47 -13.95 0.62
N THR A 165 2.14 -13.58 -0.62
CA THR A 165 3.04 -13.68 -1.77
C THR A 165 2.93 -12.40 -2.63
N LEU A 166 4.07 -11.80 -2.94
CA LEU A 166 4.24 -10.70 -3.91
C LEU A 166 4.98 -11.24 -5.12
N TYR A 167 4.52 -10.91 -6.33
CA TYR A 167 5.19 -11.28 -7.56
C TYR A 167 5.15 -10.14 -8.58
N LEU A 168 6.27 -9.88 -9.22
CA LEU A 168 6.38 -9.01 -10.39
C LEU A 168 6.93 -9.81 -11.58
N SER A 169 6.24 -9.76 -12.72
CA SER A 169 6.66 -10.50 -13.91
C SER A 169 7.93 -9.94 -14.55
N ASP A 170 8.61 -10.79 -15.31
CA ASP A 170 9.85 -10.46 -16.03
C ASP A 170 9.61 -10.06 -17.51
N LYS A 171 8.35 -9.93 -17.92
CA LYS A 171 7.88 -9.59 -19.28
C LYS A 171 7.95 -10.75 -20.28
N SER A 172 8.33 -11.95 -19.86
CA SER A 172 8.38 -13.13 -20.74
C SER A 172 7.00 -13.70 -21.09
N GLY A 173 5.97 -13.35 -20.30
CA GLY A 173 4.62 -13.90 -20.41
C GLY A 173 4.55 -15.31 -19.83
N GLU A 174 5.21 -15.48 -18.71
CA GLU A 174 5.23 -16.67 -17.88
C GLU A 174 3.90 -16.91 -17.16
N SER A 175 3.72 -18.15 -16.68
CA SER A 175 2.64 -18.53 -15.79
C SER A 175 3.22 -18.92 -14.43
N ILE A 176 2.59 -18.46 -13.35
CA ILE A 176 2.95 -18.90 -12.00
C ILE A 176 1.79 -19.65 -11.39
N SER A 177 2.10 -20.75 -10.71
CA SER A 177 1.20 -21.46 -9.81
C SER A 177 1.63 -21.18 -8.38
N LEU A 178 0.68 -20.86 -7.52
CA LEU A 178 0.88 -20.70 -6.09
C LEU A 178 -0.06 -21.65 -5.35
N ALA A 179 0.45 -22.31 -4.32
CA ALA A 179 -0.36 -23.05 -3.37
C ALA A 179 0.13 -22.79 -1.94
N LEU A 180 -0.79 -22.47 -1.03
CA LEU A 180 -0.54 -22.46 0.40
C LEU A 180 -1.04 -23.80 0.96
N THR A 181 -0.14 -24.57 1.55
CA THR A 181 -0.44 -25.89 2.08
C THR A 181 -0.20 -25.93 3.57
N ALA A 182 -1.16 -26.46 4.33
CA ALA A 182 -0.97 -26.88 5.70
C ALA A 182 -0.33 -28.28 5.70
N GLN A 183 0.82 -28.42 6.34
CA GLN A 183 1.42 -29.72 6.64
C GLN A 183 1.01 -30.13 8.04
N ALA A 184 0.40 -31.32 8.16
CA ALA A 184 0.18 -31.95 9.44
C ALA A 184 1.52 -32.14 10.16
N PRO A 185 1.58 -32.02 11.50
CA PRO A 185 2.78 -32.32 12.24
C PRO A 185 3.24 -33.73 11.90
N ALA A 186 4.53 -33.90 11.59
CA ALA A 186 5.09 -35.23 11.44
C ALA A 186 4.84 -35.99 12.75
N LEU A 187 4.12 -37.11 12.68
CA LEU A 187 3.99 -38.03 13.82
C LEU A 187 5.42 -38.44 14.21
N ALA A 188 5.91 -37.88 15.32
CA ALA A 188 7.16 -38.32 15.89
C ALA A 188 7.03 -39.82 16.17
N ALA A 189 7.96 -40.60 15.62
CA ALA A 189 8.05 -42.02 15.87
C ALA A 189 8.00 -42.26 17.39
N ALA A 190 7.02 -43.09 17.80
CA ALA A 190 6.77 -43.60 19.14
C ALA A 190 7.57 -42.95 20.30
N GLY A 191 6.95 -42.01 21.02
CA GLY A 191 7.31 -41.73 22.42
C GLY A 191 7.59 -40.29 22.81
N VAL A 192 7.58 -39.31 21.90
CA VAL A 192 7.75 -37.90 22.25
C VAL A 192 6.63 -37.08 21.63
N ALA A 193 5.62 -36.73 22.43
CA ALA A 193 4.60 -35.76 22.05
C ALA A 193 5.23 -34.35 22.09
N VAL A 194 5.87 -33.95 21.00
CA VAL A 194 6.16 -32.54 20.74
C VAL A 194 4.86 -31.94 20.23
N GLY A 195 4.29 -30.97 20.96
CA GLY A 195 3.11 -30.24 20.52
C GLY A 195 3.36 -29.66 19.14
N GLY A 196 2.72 -30.24 18.13
CA GLY A 196 2.91 -29.90 16.74
C GLY A 196 1.78 -28.99 16.28
N ASP A 197 2.08 -27.72 16.09
CA ASP A 197 1.20 -26.83 15.34
C ASP A 197 1.23 -27.18 13.85
N LEU A 198 0.11 -26.94 13.16
CA LEU A 198 0.02 -27.06 11.71
C LEU A 198 0.95 -26.04 11.06
N GLY A 199 2.00 -26.52 10.39
CA GLY A 199 2.93 -25.66 9.66
C GLY A 199 2.39 -25.31 8.28
N PHE A 200 2.26 -24.03 7.97
CA PHE A 200 1.90 -23.58 6.62
C PHE A 200 3.14 -23.32 5.77
N SER A 201 3.08 -23.62 4.47
CA SER A 201 4.15 -23.27 3.52
C SER A 201 3.62 -22.94 2.13
N TRP A 202 4.30 -22.03 1.45
CA TRP A 202 4.01 -21.71 0.04
C TRP A 202 4.77 -22.67 -0.88
N ALA A 203 4.04 -23.33 -1.79
CA ALA A 203 4.56 -24.01 -2.96
C ALA A 203 4.37 -23.14 -4.21
N THR A 204 5.38 -23.09 -5.07
CA THR A 204 5.35 -22.33 -6.32
C THR A 204 6.23 -22.99 -7.38
N ASN A 205 5.86 -22.82 -8.65
CA ASN A 205 6.67 -23.24 -9.80
C ASN A 205 7.64 -22.14 -10.28
N SER A 206 7.61 -20.93 -9.71
CA SER A 206 8.46 -19.81 -10.12
C SER A 206 9.68 -19.65 -9.22
N GLN A 207 10.84 -19.40 -9.83
CA GLN A 207 12.08 -19.04 -9.14
C GLN A 207 12.51 -17.61 -9.46
N SER A 208 11.56 -16.76 -9.87
CA SER A 208 11.83 -15.36 -10.23
C SER A 208 12.47 -14.59 -9.07
N SER A 209 13.44 -13.73 -9.39
CA SER A 209 14.07 -12.83 -8.42
C SER A 209 13.12 -11.78 -7.82
N PHE A 210 11.95 -11.59 -8.45
CA PHE A 210 10.92 -10.66 -7.97
C PHE A 210 9.73 -11.37 -7.30
N LEU A 211 9.91 -12.64 -6.89
CA LEU A 211 8.97 -13.35 -6.04
C LEU A 211 9.37 -13.19 -4.57
N ARG A 212 8.48 -12.64 -3.75
CA ARG A 212 8.63 -12.57 -2.29
C ARG A 212 7.46 -13.29 -1.65
N ARG A 213 7.71 -14.06 -0.60
CA ARG A 213 6.68 -14.82 0.11
C ARG A 213 7.12 -15.09 1.52
N ALA A 214 6.17 -15.09 2.44
CA ALA A 214 6.40 -15.49 3.80
C ALA A 214 5.13 -16.11 4.40
N VAL A 215 5.36 -16.88 5.45
CA VAL A 215 4.33 -17.49 6.29
C VAL A 215 4.82 -17.37 7.72
N ASP A 216 3.95 -16.91 8.61
CA ASP A 216 4.18 -16.91 10.04
C ASP A 216 3.79 -18.29 10.56
N ALA A 217 4.74 -19.00 11.15
CA ALA A 217 4.52 -20.39 11.59
C ALA A 217 3.50 -20.50 12.72
N ALA A 218 3.29 -19.43 13.50
CA ALA A 218 2.28 -19.38 14.55
C ALA A 218 0.91 -18.89 14.03
N GLY A 219 0.82 -18.52 12.75
CA GLY A 219 -0.39 -17.93 12.18
C GLY A 219 -0.65 -16.50 12.66
N GLU A 220 0.38 -15.82 13.18
CA GLU A 220 0.27 -14.45 13.68
C GLU A 220 0.26 -13.43 12.53
N TYR A 221 -0.36 -12.27 12.78
CA TYR A 221 -0.54 -11.20 11.79
C TYR A 221 0.72 -10.33 11.64
N SER A 222 1.86 -10.99 11.39
CA SER A 222 3.21 -10.41 11.44
C SER A 222 3.61 -9.65 10.16
N PHE A 223 2.86 -9.78 9.07
CA PHE A 223 3.18 -9.12 7.80
C PHE A 223 2.15 -8.06 7.44
N VAL A 224 2.60 -6.94 6.88
CA VAL A 224 1.74 -5.84 6.40
C VAL A 224 1.96 -5.59 4.91
N PRO A 225 1.29 -6.34 4.00
CA PRO A 225 1.51 -6.18 2.56
C PRO A 225 0.82 -4.98 1.92
N LEU A 226 -0.24 -4.44 2.53
CA LEU A 226 -0.97 -3.27 2.03
C LEU A 226 -1.22 -2.24 3.12
N PHE A 227 -1.28 -0.98 2.71
CA PHE A 227 -1.64 0.13 3.56
C PHE A 227 -2.29 1.27 2.76
N SER A 228 -2.97 2.17 3.45
CA SER A 228 -3.59 3.36 2.87
C SER A 228 -2.89 4.61 3.41
N LEU A 229 -2.53 5.51 2.50
CA LEU A 229 -1.88 6.77 2.84
C LEU A 229 -2.84 7.93 2.58
N LYS A 230 -2.97 8.83 3.54
CA LYS A 230 -3.59 10.15 3.33
C LYS A 230 -2.56 11.26 3.52
N ARG A 231 -2.79 12.40 2.87
CA ARG A 231 -2.01 13.63 3.06
C ARG A 231 -2.94 14.83 3.18
N ILE A 232 -2.44 15.90 3.80
CA ILE A 232 -3.18 17.15 3.92
C ILE A 232 -3.18 17.87 2.57
N ARG A 233 -4.34 18.33 2.10
CA ARG A 233 -4.43 19.11 0.86
C ARG A 233 -3.83 20.50 1.07
N LEU A 234 -2.83 20.87 0.27
CA LEU A 234 -2.22 22.20 0.30
C LEU A 234 -3.22 23.27 -0.17
N GLU A 235 -3.41 24.31 0.66
CA GLU A 235 -4.42 25.36 0.52
C GLU A 235 -4.24 26.31 -0.68
N TRP A 236 -3.29 26.09 -1.59
CA TRP A 236 -3.07 27.00 -2.73
C TRP A 236 -4.32 27.17 -3.60
N TRP A 237 -5.22 26.18 -3.63
CA TRP A 237 -6.54 26.24 -4.30
C TRP A 237 -7.52 27.23 -3.63
N ARG A 238 -7.36 27.57 -2.34
CA ARG A 238 -8.18 28.61 -1.66
C ARG A 238 -7.86 30.02 -2.14
N ARG A 239 -6.67 30.26 -2.70
CA ARG A 239 -6.29 31.58 -3.27
C ARG A 239 -6.81 31.81 -4.69
N PHE A 240 -7.17 30.76 -5.43
CA PHE A 240 -7.62 30.85 -6.83
C PHE A 240 -9.14 30.91 -7.00
N ARG A 241 -9.94 30.73 -5.93
CA ARG A 241 -11.36 31.08 -5.89
C ARG A 241 -11.50 32.32 -5.01
N GLY A 242 -11.73 33.47 -5.64
CA GLY A 242 -11.77 34.76 -4.97
C GLY A 242 -12.72 34.82 -3.78
N ASP A 243 -12.33 35.63 -2.79
CA ASP A 243 -13.08 36.31 -1.70
C ASP A 243 -14.52 35.87 -1.37
N GLY A 244 -14.80 34.57 -1.38
CA GLY A 244 -16.02 34.00 -0.82
C GLY A 244 -15.76 33.69 0.64
N THR A 245 -16.51 34.32 1.53
CA THR A 245 -16.48 34.05 2.97
C THR A 245 -16.47 32.54 3.27
N PRO A 246 -15.63 32.05 4.21
CA PRO A 246 -15.34 30.62 4.39
C PRO A 246 -16.51 29.74 4.88
N HIS A 247 -17.72 30.29 5.01
CA HIS A 247 -18.77 29.69 5.83
C HIS A 247 -19.76 28.77 5.11
N ASP A 248 -19.75 28.68 3.77
CA ASP A 248 -20.81 28.00 3.01
C ASP A 248 -20.33 26.92 2.02
N LEU A 249 -19.11 26.38 2.17
CA LEU A 249 -18.72 25.18 1.43
C LEU A 249 -18.99 23.94 2.29
N PRO A 250 -19.78 22.96 1.80
CA PRO A 250 -20.11 21.75 2.56
C PRO A 250 -18.83 20.96 2.88
N ASP A 251 -18.75 20.46 4.12
CA ASP A 251 -17.81 19.47 4.67
C ASP A 251 -16.69 19.05 3.72
N PHE A 252 -15.67 19.91 3.63
CA PHE A 252 -14.52 19.62 2.80
C PHE A 252 -13.51 18.83 3.64
N ASP A 253 -13.43 17.50 3.44
CA ASP A 253 -12.39 16.67 4.06
C ASP A 253 -11.01 17.22 3.64
N PRO A 254 -10.21 17.77 4.58
CA PRO A 254 -8.90 18.32 4.25
C PRO A 254 -7.89 17.22 3.89
N TRP A 255 -8.24 15.96 4.13
CA TRP A 255 -7.43 14.80 3.83
C TRP A 255 -7.76 14.23 2.45
N VAL A 256 -6.71 14.06 1.65
CA VAL A 256 -6.82 13.41 0.35
C VAL A 256 -6.01 12.13 0.35
N ASP A 257 -6.51 11.12 -0.35
CA ASP A 257 -5.75 9.90 -0.59
C ASP A 257 -4.45 10.26 -1.31
N SER A 258 -3.37 9.64 -0.86
CA SER A 258 -2.06 9.86 -1.45
C SER A 258 -2.00 9.09 -2.77
N ILE A 259 -1.98 9.83 -3.86
CA ILE A 259 -1.70 9.29 -5.19
C ILE A 259 -0.19 9.09 -5.36
N ALA A 260 0.19 8.24 -6.32
CA ALA A 260 1.58 8.14 -6.76
C ALA A 260 2.14 9.54 -7.09
N LEU A 261 3.32 9.84 -6.53
CA LEU A 261 3.99 11.13 -6.74
C LEU A 261 4.89 11.14 -7.98
N TRP A 262 4.98 10.00 -8.67
CA TRP A 262 5.76 9.85 -9.89
C TRP A 262 4.88 9.97 -11.13
N GLU A 263 5.52 10.35 -12.23
CA GLU A 263 4.96 10.28 -13.57
C GLU A 263 4.65 8.84 -13.98
N PRO A 264 3.78 8.62 -15.00
CA PRO A 264 3.53 7.30 -15.56
C PRO A 264 4.82 6.52 -15.79
N LEU A 265 4.83 5.28 -15.29
CA LEU A 265 6.02 4.44 -15.35
C LEU A 265 6.03 3.57 -16.59
N ASP A 266 7.20 3.46 -17.21
CA ASP A 266 7.47 2.46 -18.23
C ASP A 266 7.46 1.04 -17.63
N GLU A 267 7.77 0.05 -18.47
CA GLU A 267 7.77 -1.36 -18.07
C GLU A 267 8.93 -1.74 -17.13
N ASP A 268 9.92 -0.87 -16.91
CA ASP A 268 11.05 -1.11 -16.02
C ASP A 268 11.02 -0.26 -14.73
N GLY A 269 9.93 0.50 -14.56
CA GLY A 269 9.67 1.30 -13.36
C GLY A 269 10.31 2.68 -13.40
N GLU A 270 10.79 3.10 -14.57
CA GLU A 270 11.35 4.43 -14.79
C GLU A 270 10.24 5.38 -15.25
N ALA A 271 10.38 6.68 -14.97
CA ALA A 271 9.41 7.68 -15.44
C ALA A 271 9.50 7.81 -16.96
N ASP A 272 8.35 7.83 -17.62
CA ASP A 272 8.28 8.05 -19.07
C ASP A 272 8.49 9.55 -19.40
N PRO A 273 9.60 9.93 -20.07
CA PRO A 273 9.91 11.33 -20.37
C PRO A 273 8.90 11.98 -21.33
N PHE A 274 8.03 11.22 -21.98
CA PHE A 274 7.04 11.77 -22.91
C PHE A 274 5.83 12.45 -22.23
N CYS A 275 5.75 12.45 -20.89
CA CYS A 275 4.71 13.19 -20.16
C CYS A 275 5.00 14.69 -19.97
N ASP A 276 6.16 15.20 -20.40
CA ASP A 276 6.51 16.63 -20.25
C ASP A 276 5.78 17.57 -21.23
N GLU A 277 5.22 17.06 -22.34
CA GLU A 277 4.54 17.92 -23.32
C GLU A 277 3.16 18.42 -22.87
N VAL A 278 2.56 17.83 -21.84
CA VAL A 278 1.29 18.33 -21.26
C VAL A 278 1.56 19.30 -20.10
N SER A 279 2.72 19.17 -19.44
CA SER A 279 3.17 20.08 -18.37
C SER A 279 3.54 21.48 -18.90
N THR A 280 3.97 21.58 -20.16
CA THR A 280 4.26 22.86 -20.81
C THR A 280 3.02 23.61 -21.32
N LEU A 281 1.88 22.94 -21.51
CA LEU A 281 0.60 23.59 -21.84
C LEU A 281 0.02 24.40 -20.66
N PHE A 282 0.44 24.14 -19.42
CA PHE A 282 0.07 24.95 -18.24
C PHE A 282 1.14 25.97 -17.82
N SER A 283 2.30 26.00 -18.49
CA SER A 283 3.40 26.96 -18.21
C SER A 283 3.48 28.11 -19.23
N GLY A 284 2.71 28.05 -20.33
CA GLY A 284 2.81 29.01 -21.43
C GLY A 284 1.70 30.04 -21.50
N ARG A 285 1.63 31.00 -20.55
CA ARG A 285 0.96 32.31 -20.78
C ARG A 285 1.29 33.30 -19.66
N HIS A 286 2.30 34.14 -19.86
CA HIS A 286 2.25 35.59 -19.64
C HIS A 286 3.61 36.24 -19.97
N SER A 287 3.76 36.69 -21.21
CA SER A 287 4.32 38.01 -21.55
C SER A 287 4.22 38.21 -23.05
N GLY A 288 3.03 38.65 -23.49
CA GLY A 288 2.89 39.32 -24.77
C GLY A 288 3.39 40.75 -24.60
N VAL A 289 4.56 41.06 -25.15
CA VAL A 289 4.91 42.43 -25.54
C VAL A 289 4.46 42.57 -26.99
N LEU A 290 3.34 43.28 -27.18
CA LEU A 290 2.87 43.72 -28.49
C LEU A 290 3.78 44.84 -28.98
N LEU A 291 4.43 44.64 -30.12
CA LEU A 291 4.99 45.71 -30.94
C LEU A 291 4.41 45.55 -32.35
N PHE A 292 3.50 46.46 -32.72
CA PHE A 292 3.02 46.63 -34.08
C PHE A 292 4.02 47.46 -34.89
N PRO A 293 4.24 47.19 -36.19
CA PRO A 293 4.99 48.07 -37.06
C PRO A 293 4.13 49.27 -37.47
N LEU A 294 4.72 50.46 -37.40
CA LEU A 294 4.21 51.70 -37.98
C LEU A 294 4.76 51.82 -39.40
N ASP A 295 3.88 51.76 -40.40
CA ASP A 295 4.10 52.31 -41.74
C ASP A 295 2.85 53.12 -42.13
N GLN A 296 2.95 54.44 -41.91
CA GLN A 296 2.53 55.54 -42.80
C GLN A 296 3.04 56.87 -42.25
#